data_AF-A0A6S6PGA7-F1
#
_entry.id   AF-A0A6S6PGA7-F1
#
_cell.length_a   1.000
_cell.length_b   1.000
_cell.length_c   1.000
_cell.angle_alpha   90.00
_cell.angle_beta   90.00
_cell.angle_gamma   90.00
#
_symmetry.space_group_name_H-M   'P 1'
#
loop_
_entity.id
_entity.type
_entity.pdbx_description
1 polymer ?
#
loop_
_entity_poly.entity_id
_entity_poly.type
_entity_poly.pdbx_seq_one_letter_code
_entity_poly.pdbx_strand_id
1 'polypeptide(L)'
;MTTPSSGAVESLAPLLDALAEREGMVPDDNETRHLAGVLGLVMAECTAAVIEGDREEVIRTSAGFVRGLIAIWADQGLDPDAVWTELHCRIEMGELCLRLSRASGPHKGRRKGPWRVATSKLP
;
A
#
# COMPACT_ATOMS: atom_id res chain seq x y z
N MET A 1 15.70 11.12 -4.04
CA MET A 1 14.39 11.78 -3.90
C MET A 1 13.78 11.88 -5.28
N THR A 2 13.08 10.83 -5.71
CA THR A 2 12.21 10.87 -6.89
C THR A 2 10.99 11.68 -6.49
N THR A 3 10.82 12.87 -7.05
CA THR A 3 9.57 13.63 -6.94
C THR A 3 8.42 12.70 -7.35
N PRO A 4 7.31 12.62 -6.58
CA PRO A 4 6.15 11.90 -7.05
C PRO A 4 5.73 12.49 -8.39
N SER A 5 5.41 11.63 -9.35
CA SER A 5 4.80 12.04 -10.61
C SER A 5 3.52 12.81 -10.26
N SER A 6 3.57 14.14 -10.40
CA SER A 6 2.52 15.10 -10.02
C SER A 6 1.12 14.66 -10.45
N GLY A 7 1.02 13.96 -11.59
CA GLY A 7 -0.27 13.57 -12.17
C GLY A 7 -1.08 12.55 -11.37
N ALA A 8 -0.49 11.66 -10.56
CA ALA A 8 -1.25 10.62 -9.87
C ALA A 8 -2.06 11.19 -8.68
N VAL A 9 -1.42 12.04 -7.88
CA VAL A 9 -2.06 12.74 -6.75
C VAL A 9 -3.13 13.69 -7.28
N GLU A 10 -2.82 14.43 -8.34
CA GLU A 10 -3.72 15.40 -8.97
C GLU A 10 -4.93 14.72 -9.65
N SER A 11 -4.75 13.52 -10.23
CA SER A 11 -5.84 12.76 -10.84
C SER A 11 -6.77 12.09 -9.82
N LEU A 12 -6.26 11.77 -8.63
CA LEU A 12 -7.04 11.13 -7.57
C LEU A 12 -7.67 12.15 -6.61
N ALA A 13 -7.10 13.36 -6.48
CA ALA A 13 -7.59 14.37 -5.54
C ALA A 13 -9.10 14.64 -5.62
N PRO A 14 -9.72 14.88 -6.81
CA PRO A 14 -11.17 15.11 -6.87
C PRO A 14 -11.99 13.91 -6.41
N LEU A 15 -11.45 12.71 -6.59
CA LEU A 15 -12.09 11.46 -6.21
C LEU A 15 -11.95 11.23 -4.71
N LEU A 16 -10.82 11.58 -4.10
CA LEU A 16 -10.61 11.51 -2.65
C LEU A 16 -11.44 12.58 -1.92
N ASP A 17 -11.49 13.81 -2.44
CA ASP A 17 -12.28 14.92 -1.87
C ASP A 17 -13.78 14.57 -1.84
N ALA A 18 -14.30 13.99 -2.94
CA ALA A 18 -15.69 13.54 -3.01
C ALA A 18 -16.03 12.42 -2.00
N LEU A 19 -15.03 11.74 -1.45
CA LEU A 19 -15.22 10.69 -0.45
C LEU A 19 -15.02 11.18 0.97
N ALA A 20 -14.16 12.17 1.18
CA ALA A 20 -14.10 12.91 2.45
C ALA A 20 -15.47 13.53 2.78
N GLU A 21 -16.23 13.99 1.77
CA GLU A 21 -17.60 14.46 1.99
C GLU A 21 -18.61 13.35 2.37
N ARG A 22 -18.25 12.07 2.17
CA ARG A 22 -19.06 10.90 2.59
C ARG A 22 -18.65 10.34 3.95
N GLU A 23 -17.66 10.94 4.61
CA GLU A 23 -17.12 10.49 5.89
C GLU A 23 -18.21 10.57 7.00
N GLY A 24 -18.51 9.43 7.63
CA GLY A 24 -19.57 9.32 8.65
C GLY A 24 -20.86 8.65 8.18
N MET A 25 -20.95 8.21 6.92
CA MET A 25 -22.05 7.35 6.48
C MET A 25 -21.92 5.94 7.06
N VAL A 26 -23.05 5.34 7.49
CA VAL A 26 -23.08 3.95 7.94
C VAL A 26 -22.84 3.05 6.72
N PRO A 27 -21.90 2.09 6.78
CA PRO A 27 -21.66 1.18 5.67
C PRO A 27 -22.91 0.39 5.27
N ASP A 28 -23.17 0.28 3.97
CA ASP A 28 -24.16 -0.64 3.44
C ASP A 28 -23.47 -1.94 3.05
N ASP A 29 -23.62 -2.97 3.88
CA ASP A 29 -23.04 -4.30 3.64
C ASP A 29 -23.37 -4.88 2.26
N ASN A 30 -24.54 -4.55 1.68
CA ASN A 30 -24.91 -5.03 0.37
C ASN A 30 -24.15 -4.30 -0.75
N GLU A 31 -24.01 -2.99 -0.62
CA GLU A 31 -23.20 -2.17 -1.52
C GLU A 31 -21.73 -2.56 -1.43
N THR A 32 -21.17 -2.72 -0.22
CA THR A 32 -19.80 -3.21 -0.03
C THR A 32 -19.59 -4.54 -0.74
N ARG A 33 -20.51 -5.51 -0.59
CA ARG A 33 -20.39 -6.81 -1.26
C ARG A 33 -20.45 -6.68 -2.79
N HIS A 34 -21.32 -5.81 -3.29
CA HIS A 34 -21.42 -5.54 -4.72
C HIS A 34 -20.11 -4.94 -5.26
N LEU A 35 -19.61 -3.89 -4.63
CA LEU A 35 -18.36 -3.22 -4.97
C LEU A 35 -17.17 -4.19 -4.90
N ALA A 36 -17.10 -5.03 -3.87
CA ALA A 36 -16.06 -6.06 -3.74
C ALA A 36 -16.14 -7.11 -4.87
N GLY A 37 -17.36 -7.52 -5.27
CA GLY A 37 -17.55 -8.43 -6.40
C GLY A 37 -17.08 -7.84 -7.72
N VAL A 38 -17.42 -6.57 -7.99
CA VAL A 38 -16.96 -5.84 -9.18
C VAL A 38 -15.43 -5.69 -9.16
N LEU A 39 -14.86 -5.32 -8.01
CA LEU A 39 -13.41 -5.17 -7.86
C LEU A 39 -12.67 -6.49 -8.12
N GLY A 40 -13.22 -7.61 -7.62
CA GLY A 40 -12.69 -8.95 -7.87
C GLY A 40 -12.65 -9.30 -9.35
N LEU A 41 -13.68 -8.93 -10.11
CA LEU A 41 -13.71 -9.13 -11.56
C LEU A 41 -12.63 -8.31 -12.27
N VAL A 42 -12.50 -7.02 -11.96
CA VAL A 42 -11.48 -6.15 -12.55
C VAL A 42 -10.07 -6.68 -12.29
N MET A 43 -9.82 -7.27 -11.12
CA MET A 43 -8.53 -7.89 -10.81
C MET A 43 -8.28 -9.19 -11.56
N ALA A 44 -9.32 -9.99 -11.81
CA ALA A 44 -9.20 -11.17 -12.66
C ALA A 44 -8.87 -10.77 -14.10
N GLU A 45 -9.51 -9.73 -14.63
CA GLU A 45 -9.23 -9.18 -15.96
C GLU A 45 -7.80 -8.63 -16.06
N CYS A 46 -7.33 -7.88 -15.05
CA CYS A 46 -5.95 -7.41 -14.98
C CYS A 46 -4.95 -8.58 -15.03
N THR A 47 -5.23 -9.64 -14.26
CA THR A 47 -4.37 -10.83 -14.22
C THR A 47 -4.33 -11.54 -15.58
N ALA A 48 -5.48 -11.68 -16.24
CA ALA A 48 -5.57 -12.24 -17.59
C ALA A 48 -4.74 -11.41 -18.59
N ALA A 49 -4.88 -10.09 -18.56
CA ALA A 49 -4.12 -9.17 -19.42
C ALA A 49 -2.60 -9.28 -19.21
N VAL A 50 -2.14 -9.44 -17.97
CA VAL A 50 -0.71 -9.71 -17.67
C VAL A 50 -0.24 -11.00 -18.33
N ILE A 51 -1.04 -12.08 -18.24
CA ILE A 51 -0.72 -13.38 -18.82
C ILE A 51 -0.62 -13.28 -20.36
N GLU A 52 -1.52 -12.52 -20.97
CA GLU A 52 -1.57 -12.28 -22.42
C GLU A 52 -0.50 -11.30 -22.92
N GLY A 53 0.14 -10.56 -22.01
CA GLY A 53 1.11 -9.52 -22.35
C GLY A 53 0.47 -8.23 -22.87
N ASP A 54 -0.84 -8.05 -22.68
CA ASP A 54 -1.57 -6.85 -23.07
C ASP A 54 -1.30 -5.71 -22.06
N ARG A 55 -0.33 -4.85 -22.39
CA ARG A 55 0.05 -3.73 -21.54
C ARG A 55 -1.04 -2.67 -21.41
N GLU A 56 -1.84 -2.44 -22.46
CA GLU A 56 -2.88 -1.42 -22.42
C GLU A 56 -4.00 -1.85 -21.48
N GLU A 57 -4.39 -3.12 -21.56
CA GLU A 57 -5.42 -3.66 -20.67
C GLU A 57 -4.94 -3.72 -19.21
N VAL A 58 -3.66 -4.03 -18.97
CA VAL A 58 -3.08 -3.95 -17.61
C VAL A 58 -3.20 -2.53 -17.04
N ILE A 59 -2.91 -1.49 -17.82
CA ILE A 59 -3.02 -0.10 -17.36
C ILE A 59 -4.48 0.24 -17.04
N ARG A 60 -5.41 -0.11 -17.95
CA ARG A 60 -6.84 0.19 -17.82
C ARG A 60 -7.46 -0.50 -16.60
N THR A 61 -7.25 -1.81 -16.46
CA THR A 61 -7.78 -2.59 -15.32
C THR A 61 -7.13 -2.20 -14.00
N SER A 62 -5.83 -1.86 -13.98
CA SER A 62 -5.16 -1.33 -12.78
C SER A 62 -5.76 0.00 -12.31
N ALA A 63 -6.08 0.91 -13.24
CA ALA A 63 -6.76 2.15 -12.90
C ALA A 63 -8.18 1.89 -12.37
N GLY A 64 -8.92 0.96 -12.97
CA GLY A 64 -10.21 0.51 -12.49
C GLY A 64 -10.15 -0.07 -11.07
N PHE A 65 -9.11 -0.85 -10.79
CA PHE A 65 -8.87 -1.43 -9.46
C PHE A 65 -8.67 -0.35 -8.39
N VAL A 66 -7.81 0.65 -8.66
CA VAL A 66 -7.58 1.76 -7.71
C VAL A 66 -8.89 2.51 -7.45
N ARG A 67 -9.69 2.81 -8.48
CA ARG A 67 -10.99 3.46 -8.31
C ARG A 67 -11.96 2.63 -7.48
N GLY A 68 -12.02 1.32 -7.71
CA GLY A 68 -12.92 0.44 -6.98
C GLY A 68 -12.50 0.24 -5.51
N LEU A 69 -11.19 0.17 -5.22
CA LEU A 69 -10.69 0.17 -3.84
C LEU A 69 -11.13 1.42 -3.09
N ILE A 70 -10.95 2.57 -3.70
CA ILE A 70 -11.30 3.85 -3.10
C ILE A 70 -12.83 3.95 -2.87
N ALA A 71 -13.66 3.41 -3.77
CA ALA A 71 -15.11 3.32 -3.56
C ALA A 71 -15.49 2.42 -2.36
N ILE A 72 -14.82 1.29 -2.18
CA ILE A 72 -15.02 0.41 -1.01
C ILE A 72 -14.63 1.12 0.28
N TRP A 73 -13.51 1.85 0.28
CA TRP A 73 -13.07 2.61 1.46
C TRP A 73 -14.12 3.63 1.88
N ALA A 74 -14.67 4.37 0.92
CA ALA A 74 -15.72 5.33 1.20
C ALA A 74 -17.00 4.70 1.72
N ASP A 75 -17.43 3.58 1.16
CA ASP A 75 -18.60 2.85 1.65
C ASP A 75 -18.37 2.33 3.08
N GLN A 76 -17.15 1.94 3.40
CA GLN A 76 -16.74 1.48 4.74
C GLN A 76 -16.40 2.62 5.71
N GLY A 77 -16.47 3.88 5.29
CA GLY A 77 -16.06 5.03 6.12
C GLY A 77 -14.58 5.02 6.49
N LEU A 78 -13.72 4.44 5.66
CA LEU A 78 -12.28 4.44 5.86
C LEU A 78 -11.67 5.72 5.31
N ASP A 79 -10.83 6.34 6.13
CA ASP A 79 -9.97 7.45 5.71
C ASP A 79 -8.91 6.96 4.69
N PRO A 80 -8.91 7.48 3.45
CA PRO A 80 -7.91 7.14 2.45
C PRO A 80 -6.47 7.46 2.90
N ASP A 81 -6.26 8.53 3.68
CA ASP A 81 -4.94 8.91 4.17
C ASP A 81 -4.38 7.88 5.14
N ALA A 82 -5.23 7.26 5.96
CA ALA A 82 -4.84 6.15 6.82
C ALA A 82 -4.34 4.94 6.00
N VAL A 83 -5.00 4.62 4.88
CA VAL A 83 -4.58 3.51 3.99
C VAL A 83 -3.26 3.83 3.28
N TRP A 84 -3.11 5.06 2.76
CA TRP A 84 -1.85 5.48 2.12
C TRP A 84 -0.69 5.53 3.11
N THR A 85 -0.94 5.97 4.34
CA THR A 85 0.05 5.96 5.42
C THR A 85 0.54 4.54 5.71
N GLU A 86 -0.37 3.57 5.83
CA GLU A 86 0.00 2.17 6.03
C GLU A 86 0.83 1.61 4.86
N LEU A 87 0.46 1.93 3.62
CA LEU A 87 1.23 1.52 2.44
C LEU A 87 2.65 2.12 2.46
N HIS A 88 2.77 3.39 2.82
CA HIS A 88 4.06 4.05 2.97
C HIS A 88 4.93 3.36 4.03
N CYS A 89 4.37 3.11 5.23
CA CYS A 89 5.04 2.40 6.31
C CYS A 89 5.57 1.02 5.86
N ARG A 90 4.80 0.26 5.08
CA ARG A 90 5.22 -1.05 4.56
C ARG A 90 6.39 -0.94 3.60
N ILE A 91 6.40 0.06 2.74
CA ILE A 91 7.50 0.32 1.80
C ILE A 91 8.77 0.66 2.58
N GLU A 92 8.70 1.59 3.54
CA GLU A 92 9.84 2.00 4.36
C GLU A 92 10.44 0.81 5.14
N MET A 93 9.58 -0.02 5.73
CA MET A 93 10.01 -1.23 6.44
C MET A 93 10.66 -2.24 5.51
N GLY A 94 10.10 -2.45 4.31
CA GLY A 94 10.70 -3.30 3.29
C GLY A 94 12.10 -2.82 2.88
N GLU A 95 12.25 -1.52 2.65
CA GLU A 95 13.52 -0.90 2.32
C GLU A 95 14.55 -1.02 3.45
N LEU A 96 14.13 -0.85 4.71
CA LEU A 96 14.99 -1.04 5.86
C LEU A 96 15.49 -2.50 5.95
N CYS A 97 14.59 -3.48 5.80
CA CYS A 97 14.95 -4.89 5.78
C CYS A 97 15.96 -5.22 4.68
N LEU A 98 15.76 -4.67 3.46
CA LEU A 98 16.71 -4.83 2.35
C LEU A 98 18.08 -4.19 2.65
N ARG A 99 18.11 -3.03 3.30
CA ARG A 99 19.37 -2.39 3.71
C ARG A 99 20.11 -3.22 4.74
N LEU A 100 19.42 -3.75 5.75
CA LEU A 100 20.01 -4.59 6.78
C LEU A 100 20.51 -5.94 6.24
N SER A 101 19.75 -6.56 5.32
CA SER A 101 20.17 -7.81 4.69
C SER A 101 21.41 -7.63 3.81
N ARG A 102 21.52 -6.50 3.11
CA ARG A 102 22.69 -6.13 2.30
C ARG A 102 23.89 -5.64 3.13
N ALA A 103 23.63 -4.99 4.27
CA ALA A 103 24.67 -4.56 5.21
C ALA A 103 25.35 -5.73 5.94
N SER A 104 24.75 -6.93 5.89
CA SER A 104 25.30 -8.18 6.42
C SER A 104 26.37 -8.81 5.49
N GLY A 105 27.17 -8.00 4.79
CA GLY A 105 28.45 -8.46 4.21
C GLY A 105 29.43 -8.76 5.35
N PRO A 106 30.47 -9.61 5.14
CA PRO A 106 31.34 -10.03 6.22
C PRO A 106 31.95 -8.79 6.88
N HIS A 107 31.63 -8.57 8.16
CA HIS A 107 32.31 -7.59 8.99
C HIS A 107 33.82 -7.90 8.96
N LYS A 108 34.57 -7.33 8.00
CA LYS A 108 36.03 -7.20 8.05
C LYS A 108 36.36 -6.12 9.07
N GLY A 109 35.97 -6.38 10.31
CA GLY A 109 36.07 -5.49 11.46
C GLY A 109 36.34 -6.33 12.69
N ARG A 110 37.56 -6.88 12.75
CA ARG A 110 38.31 -7.30 13.95
C ARG A 110 37.45 -7.77 15.14
N ARG A 111 37.25 -9.08 15.25
CA ARG A 111 36.88 -9.73 16.52
C ARG A 111 37.85 -9.28 17.62
N LYS A 112 37.42 -8.46 18.58
CA LYS A 112 38.10 -8.29 19.88
C LYS A 112 37.08 -7.98 20.97
N GLY A 113 36.68 -9.02 21.70
CA GLY A 113 35.98 -8.92 22.97
C GLY A 113 34.67 -9.72 22.99
N PRO A 114 34.45 -10.62 23.96
CA PRO A 114 33.15 -11.25 24.14
C PRO A 114 32.14 -10.18 24.57
N TRP A 115 30.96 -10.19 23.94
CA TRP A 115 29.83 -9.33 24.27
C TRP A 115 29.48 -9.50 25.75
N ARG A 116 29.80 -8.50 26.58
CA ARG A 116 29.36 -8.46 27.98
C ARG A 116 28.00 -7.78 28.02
N VAL A 117 26.96 -8.56 28.28
CA VAL A 117 25.67 -8.01 28.70
C VAL A 117 25.90 -7.39 30.07
N ALA A 118 25.88 -6.06 30.15
CA ALA A 118 25.81 -5.37 31.43
C ALA A 118 24.40 -5.60 31.98
N THR A 119 24.17 -6.76 32.59
CA THR A 119 23.01 -6.96 33.44
C THR A 119 23.18 -6.03 34.63
N SER A 120 22.65 -4.81 34.49
CA SER A 120 22.36 -3.94 35.62
C SER A 120 21.52 -4.78 36.56
N LYS A 121 22.13 -5.28 37.64
CA LYS A 121 21.36 -5.85 38.73
C LYS A 121 20.59 -4.70 39.35
N LEU A 122 19.28 -4.77 39.19
CA LEU A 122 18.30 -4.07 40.01
C LEU A 122 18.72 -4.17 41.50
N PRO A 123 18.54 -3.09 42.28
CA PRO A 123 18.80 -3.09 43.72
C PRO A 123 17.92 -4.11 44.46
#